data_AF-A0A2P6QMI5-F1
#
_entry.id   AF-A0A2P6QMI5-F1
#
_cell.length_a   1.000
_cell.length_b   1.000
_cell.length_c   1.000
_cell.angle_alpha   90.00
_cell.angle_beta   90.00
_cell.angle_gamma   90.00
#
_symmetry.space_group_name_H-M   'P 1'
#
loop_
_entity.id
_entity.type
_entity.pdbx_description
1 polymer ?
#
loop_
_entity_poly.entity_id
_entity_poly.type
_entity_poly.pdbx_seq_one_letter_code
_entity_poly.pdbx_strand_id
1 'polypeptide(L)'
;METAENLNCIYRNPNEPIEARVKDLLSRMTLKEKVGQMTQIERQVATPSAIKDFSIGSVISGAGSGPFRKALSADWADMVDGFQRCALETRLRIPLIYGIDAVHGNNGVFGAPGATIFPHSVGLGATRCGFGSKDW
;
A
#
# COMPACT_ATOMS: atom_id res chain seq x y z
N MET A 1 11.26 19.33 -17.66
CA MET A 1 10.64 20.66 -17.49
C MET A 1 9.71 20.58 -16.29
N GLU A 2 10.23 20.98 -15.14
CA GLU A 2 9.46 21.10 -13.90
C GLU A 2 8.66 22.41 -14.02
N THR A 3 7.34 22.32 -14.16
CA THR A 3 6.50 23.50 -14.34
C THR A 3 6.36 24.26 -13.02
N ALA A 4 6.30 25.59 -13.10
CA ALA A 4 6.18 26.50 -11.95
C ALA A 4 4.99 26.22 -11.01
N GLU A 5 4.04 25.36 -11.39
CA GLU A 5 2.95 24.89 -10.54
C GLU A 5 3.41 23.99 -9.38
N ASN A 6 4.51 23.23 -9.54
CA ASN A 6 5.01 22.33 -8.48
C ASN A 6 5.65 23.08 -7.30
N LEU A 7 6.16 24.30 -7.51
CA LEU A 7 6.72 25.14 -6.44
C LEU A 7 5.67 25.68 -5.46
N ASN A 8 4.38 25.66 -5.83
CA ASN A 8 3.28 26.18 -5.01
C ASN A 8 2.56 25.09 -4.18
N CYS A 9 3.03 23.84 -4.26
CA CYS A 9 2.49 22.69 -3.53
C CYS A 9 3.57 22.05 -2.67
N ILE A 10 3.74 22.56 -1.43
CA ILE A 10 4.70 22.05 -0.43
C ILE A 10 4.61 20.53 -0.31
N TYR A 11 3.41 19.95 -0.33
CA TYR A 11 3.22 18.51 -0.17
C TYR A 11 3.91 17.63 -1.25
N ARG A 12 4.18 18.19 -2.42
CA ARG A 12 4.87 17.53 -3.54
C ARG A 12 6.38 17.69 -3.51
N ASN A 13 6.92 18.63 -2.73
CA ASN A 13 8.36 18.83 -2.63
C ASN A 13 8.97 17.74 -1.71
N PRO A 14 9.82 16.83 -2.22
CA PRO A 14 10.41 15.77 -1.40
C PRO A 14 11.44 16.29 -0.39
N ASN A 15 11.94 17.53 -0.55
CA ASN A 15 12.93 18.14 0.33
C ASN A 15 12.29 18.86 1.54
N GLU A 16 10.97 19.02 1.55
CA GLU A 16 10.25 19.64 2.69
C GLU A 16 10.04 18.65 3.83
N PRO A 17 10.03 19.11 5.10
CA PRO A 17 9.72 18.25 6.24
C PRO A 17 8.38 17.55 6.08
N ILE A 18 8.30 16.28 6.51
CA ILE A 18 7.08 15.47 6.41
C ILE A 18 5.87 16.20 7.00
N GLU A 19 5.99 16.80 8.19
CA GLU A 19 4.89 17.53 8.83
C GLU A 19 4.41 18.74 8.03
N ALA A 20 5.33 19.45 7.34
CA ALA A 20 4.98 20.56 6.46
C ALA A 20 4.18 20.05 5.25
N ARG A 21 4.61 18.92 4.66
CA ARG A 21 3.92 18.27 3.54
C ARG A 21 2.54 17.75 3.95
N VAL A 22 2.42 17.14 5.12
CA VAL A 22 1.15 16.64 5.68
C VAL A 22 0.19 17.81 5.92
N LYS A 23 0.64 18.88 6.57
CA LYS A 23 -0.19 20.07 6.86
C LYS A 23 -0.69 20.73 5.58
N ASP A 24 0.19 20.92 4.59
CA ASP A 24 -0.17 21.48 3.28
C ASP A 24 -1.20 20.59 2.56
N LEU A 25 -0.97 19.27 2.50
CA LEU A 25 -1.90 18.33 1.88
C LEU A 25 -3.28 18.33 2.55
N LEU A 26 -3.33 18.21 3.88
CA LEU A 26 -4.57 18.17 4.65
C LEU A 26 -5.40 19.45 4.49
N SER A 27 -4.75 20.60 4.33
CA SER A 27 -5.41 21.89 4.08
C SER A 27 -6.08 21.95 2.69
N ARG A 28 -5.59 21.16 1.73
CA ARG A 28 -6.09 21.11 0.35
C ARG A 28 -7.15 20.04 0.13
N MET A 29 -7.35 19.13 1.09
CA MET A 29 -8.31 18.04 1.01
C MET A 29 -9.73 18.47 1.36
N THR A 30 -10.67 18.06 0.53
CA THR A 30 -12.11 18.03 0.83
C THR A 30 -12.41 17.00 1.93
N LEU A 31 -13.59 17.11 2.56
CA LEU A 31 -14.05 16.10 3.52
C LEU A 31 -14.14 14.70 2.88
N LYS A 32 -14.61 14.62 1.63
CA LYS A 32 -14.70 13.38 0.87
C LYS A 32 -13.33 12.72 0.71
N GLU A 33 -12.31 13.48 0.32
CA GLU A 33 -10.94 12.94 0.20
C GLU A 33 -10.38 12.49 1.55
N LYS A 34 -10.69 13.18 2.66
CA LYS A 34 -10.27 12.76 4.01
C LYS A 34 -10.89 11.44 4.41
N VAL A 35 -12.20 11.28 4.19
CA VAL A 35 -12.91 10.01 4.43
C VAL A 35 -12.36 8.90 3.53
N GLY A 36 -12.09 9.21 2.26
CA GLY A 36 -11.45 8.30 1.33
C GLY A 36 -10.11 7.79 1.84
N GLN A 37 -9.25 8.67 2.37
CA GLN A 37 -7.96 8.28 2.97
C GLN A 37 -8.08 7.38 4.20
N MET A 38 -9.17 7.50 4.97
CA MET A 38 -9.46 6.61 6.11
C MET A 38 -10.09 5.27 5.71
N THR A 39 -10.36 5.07 4.42
CA THR A 39 -11.07 3.89 3.90
C THR A 39 -10.10 2.91 3.26
N GLN A 40 -10.11 1.67 3.76
CA GLN A 40 -9.45 0.52 3.15
C GLN A 40 -10.49 -0.41 2.54
N ILE A 41 -10.34 -0.76 1.26
CA ILE A 41 -11.24 -1.70 0.56
C ILE A 41 -10.51 -2.98 0.16
N GLU A 42 -11.26 -4.06 0.00
CA GLU A 42 -10.72 -5.32 -0.52
C GLU A 42 -10.53 -5.25 -2.04
N ARG A 43 -9.47 -5.86 -2.57
CA ARG A 43 -9.09 -5.75 -3.99
C ARG A 43 -10.15 -6.22 -4.98
N GLN A 44 -11.08 -7.09 -4.60
CA GLN A 44 -12.16 -7.62 -5.44
C GLN A 44 -13.21 -6.56 -5.76
N VAL A 45 -13.37 -5.54 -4.90
CA VAL A 45 -14.28 -4.42 -5.12
C VAL A 45 -13.55 -3.15 -5.61
N ALA A 46 -12.22 -3.19 -5.71
CA ALA A 46 -11.36 -2.08 -6.09
C ALA A 46 -11.37 -1.83 -7.62
N THR A 47 -12.48 -1.32 -8.13
CA THR A 47 -12.58 -0.87 -9.52
C THR A 47 -11.89 0.49 -9.72
N PRO A 48 -11.48 0.85 -10.96
CA PRO A 48 -10.90 2.17 -11.23
C PRO A 48 -11.80 3.34 -10.81
N SER A 49 -13.12 3.22 -10.99
CA SER A 49 -14.10 4.21 -10.53
C SER A 49 -14.18 4.24 -9.01
N ALA A 50 -14.22 3.08 -8.34
CA ALA A 50 -14.22 3.05 -6.87
C ALA A 50 -13.00 3.77 -6.29
N ILE A 51 -11.79 3.51 -6.80
CA ILE A 51 -10.56 4.15 -6.35
C ILE A 51 -10.59 5.66 -6.61
N LYS A 52 -10.94 6.08 -7.83
CA LYS A 52 -10.91 7.49 -8.24
C LYS A 52 -12.02 8.31 -7.62
N ASP A 53 -13.26 7.86 -7.77
CA ASP A 53 -14.43 8.62 -7.41
C ASP A 53 -14.55 8.78 -5.90
N PHE A 54 -14.05 7.83 -5.11
CA PHE A 54 -14.06 7.90 -3.64
C PHE A 54 -12.71 8.27 -3.03
N SER A 55 -11.67 8.52 -3.83
CA SER A 55 -10.33 8.91 -3.34
C SER A 55 -9.80 7.95 -2.26
N ILE A 56 -9.96 6.65 -2.52
CA ILE A 56 -9.62 5.58 -1.58
C ILE A 56 -8.16 5.70 -1.13
N GLY A 57 -7.91 5.49 0.16
CA GLY A 57 -6.57 5.58 0.77
C GLY A 57 -5.80 4.27 0.77
N SER A 58 -6.51 3.14 0.87
CA SER A 58 -5.87 1.82 0.96
C SER A 58 -6.67 0.73 0.23
N VAL A 59 -5.94 -0.24 -0.32
CA VAL A 59 -6.50 -1.50 -0.83
C VAL A 59 -5.80 -2.66 -0.14
N ILE A 60 -6.51 -3.74 0.16
CA ILE A 60 -5.94 -4.96 0.75
C ILE A 60 -6.28 -6.21 -0.07
N SER A 61 -5.33 -7.14 -0.14
CA SER A 61 -5.61 -8.54 -0.45
C SER A 61 -5.84 -9.30 0.85
N GLY A 62 -7.08 -9.73 1.08
CA GLY A 62 -7.36 -10.72 2.12
C GLY A 62 -6.74 -12.09 1.81
N ALA A 63 -6.80 -13.01 2.78
CA ALA A 63 -6.29 -14.37 2.60
C ALA A 63 -6.84 -15.04 1.33
N GLY A 64 -5.93 -15.49 0.46
CA GLY A 64 -6.27 -16.15 -0.81
C GLY A 64 -6.76 -15.20 -1.92
N SER A 65 -6.88 -13.90 -1.67
CA SER A 65 -7.33 -12.90 -2.65
C SER A 65 -6.19 -12.40 -3.53
N GLY A 66 -5.65 -13.29 -4.36
CA GLY A 66 -4.66 -12.94 -5.38
C GLY A 66 -5.28 -12.39 -6.68
N PRO A 67 -4.46 -11.92 -7.63
CA PRO A 67 -4.91 -11.50 -8.96
C PRO A 67 -5.68 -12.62 -9.67
N PHE A 68 -5.09 -13.82 -9.69
CA PHE A 68 -5.64 -15.06 -10.22
C PHE A 68 -4.83 -16.26 -9.70
N ARG A 69 -5.28 -17.49 -9.99
CA ARG A 69 -4.63 -18.72 -9.54
C ARG A 69 -3.21 -18.85 -10.13
N LYS A 70 -2.21 -19.11 -9.28
CA LYS A 70 -0.77 -19.22 -9.65
C LYS A 70 -0.16 -17.95 -10.25
N ALA A 71 -0.69 -16.76 -9.91
CA ALA A 71 -0.09 -15.48 -10.26
C ALA A 71 1.38 -15.42 -9.84
N LEU A 72 2.24 -14.95 -10.75
CA LEU A 72 3.64 -14.65 -10.54
C LEU A 72 3.78 -13.31 -9.80
N SER A 73 4.95 -13.06 -9.21
CA SER A 73 5.23 -11.78 -8.55
C SER A 73 5.04 -10.56 -9.47
N ALA A 74 5.31 -10.72 -10.77
CA ALA A 74 5.06 -9.66 -11.76
C ALA A 74 3.57 -9.36 -11.92
N ASP A 75 2.70 -10.38 -11.92
CA ASP A 75 1.24 -10.19 -12.02
C ASP A 75 0.67 -9.44 -10.80
N TRP A 76 1.26 -9.68 -9.62
CA TRP A 76 0.93 -8.91 -8.41
C TRP A 76 1.37 -7.46 -8.54
N ALA A 77 2.59 -7.21 -9.03
CA ALA A 77 3.10 -5.86 -9.26
C ALA A 77 2.23 -5.10 -10.27
N ASP A 78 1.91 -5.72 -11.41
CA ASP A 78 1.07 -5.13 -12.46
C ASP A 78 -0.33 -4.77 -11.95
N MET A 79 -0.94 -5.64 -11.12
CA MET A 79 -2.22 -5.37 -10.49
C MET A 79 -2.15 -4.14 -9.57
N VAL A 80 -1.15 -4.09 -8.68
CA VAL A 80 -0.97 -2.99 -7.72
C VAL A 80 -0.66 -1.68 -8.45
N ASP A 81 0.19 -1.71 -9.48
CA ASP A 81 0.50 -0.56 -10.33
C ASP A 81 -0.75 -0.06 -11.08
N GLY A 82 -1.65 -0.96 -11.45
CA GLY A 82 -2.97 -0.62 -11.99
C GLY A 82 -3.81 0.22 -11.03
N PHE A 83 -3.89 -0.21 -9.76
CA PHE A 83 -4.58 0.57 -8.72
C PHE A 83 -3.88 1.90 -8.45
N GLN A 84 -2.54 1.89 -8.40
CA GLN A 84 -1.75 3.09 -8.14
C GLN A 84 -1.95 4.14 -9.25
N ARG A 85 -1.94 3.72 -10.52
CA ARG A 85 -2.26 4.61 -11.65
C ARG A 85 -3.63 5.27 -11.50
N CYS A 86 -4.64 4.52 -11.07
CA CYS A 86 -5.97 5.08 -10.81
C CYS A 86 -5.93 6.15 -9.69
N ALA A 87 -5.24 5.88 -8.59
CA ALA A 87 -5.12 6.85 -7.49
C ALA A 87 -4.38 8.13 -7.91
N LEU A 88 -3.35 8.01 -8.73
CA LEU A 88 -2.57 9.13 -9.26
C LEU A 88 -3.30 9.97 -10.32
N GLU A 89 -4.44 9.49 -10.84
CA GLU A 89 -5.34 10.27 -11.71
C GLU A 89 -6.28 11.20 -10.91
N THR A 90 -6.37 11.03 -9.58
CA THR A 90 -7.20 11.92 -8.73
C THR A 90 -6.64 13.34 -8.65
N ARG A 91 -7.47 14.29 -8.23
CA ARG A 91 -7.12 15.73 -8.14
C ARG A 91 -5.83 15.99 -7.35
N LEU A 92 -5.67 15.37 -6.19
CA LEU A 92 -4.50 15.55 -5.32
C LEU A 92 -3.37 14.55 -5.59
N ARG A 93 -3.64 13.49 -6.37
CA ARG A 93 -2.68 12.43 -6.71
C ARG A 93 -2.04 11.78 -5.48
N ILE A 94 -2.83 11.54 -4.44
CA ILE A 94 -2.35 10.88 -3.22
C ILE A 94 -2.20 9.39 -3.55
N PRO A 95 -1.01 8.78 -3.37
CA PRO A 95 -0.80 7.38 -3.66
C PRO A 95 -1.56 6.48 -2.67
N LEU A 96 -2.03 5.34 -3.14
CA LEU A 96 -2.56 4.27 -2.30
C LEU A 96 -1.43 3.59 -1.53
N ILE A 97 -1.76 3.14 -0.32
CA ILE A 97 -1.03 2.05 0.35
C ILE A 97 -1.73 0.72 0.06
N TYR A 98 -0.96 -0.35 -0.13
CA TYR A 98 -1.49 -1.69 -0.39
C TYR A 98 -1.16 -2.64 0.75
N GLY A 99 -2.17 -3.27 1.33
CA GLY A 99 -2.05 -4.23 2.43
C GLY A 99 -2.05 -5.68 1.96
N ILE A 100 -1.29 -6.52 2.66
CA ILE A 100 -1.30 -7.98 2.50
C ILE A 100 -0.85 -8.66 3.81
N ASP A 101 -1.43 -9.81 4.12
CA ASP A 101 -1.08 -10.62 5.29
C ASP A 101 0.22 -11.42 5.10
N ALA A 102 1.36 -10.75 5.02
CA ALA A 102 2.68 -11.39 4.89
C ALA A 102 3.25 -11.93 6.23
N VAL A 103 2.48 -12.78 6.93
CA VAL A 103 2.73 -13.15 8.34
C VAL A 103 3.76 -14.27 8.56
N HIS A 104 4.24 -14.94 7.51
CA HIS A 104 5.31 -15.94 7.59
C HIS A 104 6.05 -16.07 6.24
N GLY A 105 6.49 -14.91 5.74
CA GLY A 105 6.85 -14.71 4.34
C GLY A 105 5.69 -14.06 3.57
N ASN A 106 5.90 -13.73 2.29
CA ASN A 106 4.84 -13.19 1.44
C ASN A 106 3.88 -14.32 0.99
N ASN A 107 3.22 -14.91 1.98
CA ASN A 107 2.53 -16.19 1.89
C ASN A 107 1.33 -16.17 0.91
N GLY A 108 0.81 -15.02 0.51
CA GLY A 108 -0.23 -14.92 -0.51
C GLY A 108 0.26 -15.18 -1.94
N VAL A 109 1.59 -15.13 -2.17
CA VAL A 109 2.20 -15.29 -3.49
C VAL A 109 2.60 -16.75 -3.71
N PHE A 110 1.66 -17.53 -4.25
CA PHE A 110 1.80 -18.97 -4.52
C PHE A 110 2.15 -19.33 -5.97
N GLY A 111 2.65 -18.38 -6.78
CA GLY A 111 3.15 -18.65 -8.14
C GLY A 111 4.29 -19.67 -8.15
N ALA A 112 4.82 -20.05 -9.32
CA ALA A 112 6.02 -20.90 -9.41
C ALA A 112 7.16 -20.11 -10.09
N PRO A 113 8.29 -19.84 -9.39
CA PRO A 113 8.55 -20.15 -7.98
C PRO A 113 7.68 -19.29 -7.04
N GLY A 114 7.20 -19.90 -5.96
CA GLY A 114 6.38 -19.21 -4.95
C GLY A 114 7.26 -18.38 -4.02
N ALA A 115 6.64 -17.56 -3.17
CA ALA A 115 7.37 -16.91 -2.11
C ALA A 115 7.95 -17.93 -1.12
N THR A 116 9.11 -17.62 -0.53
CA THR A 116 9.66 -18.38 0.60
C THR A 116 8.68 -18.35 1.77
N ILE A 117 8.38 -19.53 2.31
CA ILE A 117 7.48 -19.71 3.44
C ILE A 117 8.29 -20.05 4.68
N PHE A 118 8.20 -19.20 5.70
CA PHE A 118 8.86 -19.39 7.00
C PHE A 118 7.98 -20.20 7.96
N PRO A 119 8.56 -20.78 9.03
CA PRO A 119 7.79 -21.32 10.14
C PRO A 119 6.86 -20.25 10.73
N HIS A 120 5.65 -20.65 11.15
CA HIS A 120 4.75 -19.75 11.88
C HIS A 120 5.37 -19.28 13.20
N SER A 121 4.84 -18.18 13.75
CA SER A 121 5.38 -17.47 14.92
C SER A 121 5.62 -18.36 16.15
N VAL A 122 4.80 -19.40 16.37
CA VAL A 122 5.01 -20.38 17.45
C VAL A 122 6.32 -21.16 17.27
N GLY A 123 6.64 -21.57 16.04
CA GLY A 123 7.89 -22.25 15.71
C GLY A 123 9.08 -21.31 15.84
N LEU A 124 8.94 -20.05 15.41
CA LEU A 124 9.97 -19.03 15.61
C LEU A 124 10.24 -18.79 17.11
N GLY A 125 9.19 -18.72 17.94
CA GLY A 125 9.33 -18.61 19.40
C GLY A 125 10.07 -19.79 20.04
N ALA A 126 9.90 -21.00 19.49
CA ALA A 126 10.59 -22.20 19.95
C ALA A 126 12.12 -22.17 19.66
N THR A 127 12.57 -21.38 18.68
CA THR A 127 14.01 -21.27 18.36
C THR A 127 14.82 -20.54 19.43
N ARG A 128 14.17 -19.75 20.30
CA ARG A 128 14.82 -18.87 21.30
C ARG A 128 15.81 -17.85 20.71
N CYS A 129 15.72 -17.56 19.41
CA CYS A 129 16.57 -16.61 18.71
C CYS A 129 15.89 -15.24 18.59
N GLY A 130 15.74 -14.53 19.72
CA GLY A 130 15.21 -13.16 19.76
C GLY A 130 16.33 -12.13 19.96
N PHE A 131 16.18 -10.94 19.36
CA PHE A 131 17.06 -9.80 19.65
C PHE A 131 16.94 -9.46 21.15
N GLY A 132 18.04 -9.61 21.88
CA GLY A 132 18.10 -9.39 23.32
C GLY A 132 18.52 -10.60 24.15
N SER A 133 18.90 -11.74 23.55
CA SER A 133 19.49 -12.89 24.27
C SER A 133 20.92 -12.64 24.75
N LYS A 134 21.20 -11.45 25.32
CA LYS A 134 22.28 -11.27 26.29
C LYS A 134 21.61 -11.37 27.66
N ASP A 135 22.20 -12.20 28.51
CA ASP A 135 21.87 -12.36 29.93
C ASP A 135 20.83 -13.46 30.23
N TRP A 136 21.32 -14.71 30.15
CA TRP A 136 21.13 -15.68 31.23
C TRP A 136 22.48 -15.90 31.90
#